data_AF-A0AAU4XWY1-F1
#
_entry.id   AF-A0AAU4XWY1-F1
#
_cell.length_a   1.000
_cell.length_b   1.000
_cell.length_c   1.000
_cell.angle_alpha   90.00
_cell.angle_beta   90.00
_cell.angle_gamma   90.00
#
_symmetry.space_group_name_H-M   'P 1'
#
loop_
_entity.id
_entity.type
_entity.pdbx_description
1 polymer ?
#
loop_
_entity_poly.entity_id
_entity_poly.type
_entity_poly.pdbx_seq_one_letter_code
_entity_poly.pdbx_strand_id
1 'polypeptide(L)'
;MTDRQTPEWLDVLGRCGLEVTGEPATDGPPVTAAIQAVSGFEVEPVARVPASAPQAAEALDEAWHHHAARVSLCGENGEFLVLPPVPGGSRIGWVRVKDPVGTNLPSRVCAVTGSPEFLAASVDGRHLCAASVEESDYWVVVHEF
;
A
#
# COMPACT_ATOMS: atom_id res chain seq x y z
N MET A 1 17.17 -29.18 -12.62
CA MET A 1 17.42 -27.88 -11.98
C MET A 1 16.21 -27.02 -12.27
N THR A 2 15.26 -26.96 -11.35
CA THR A 2 14.05 -26.14 -11.54
C THR A 2 14.47 -24.70 -11.34
N ASP A 3 14.50 -23.96 -12.44
CA ASP A 3 14.63 -22.50 -12.42
C ASP A 3 13.43 -21.98 -11.62
N ARG A 4 13.66 -21.62 -10.36
CA ARG A 4 12.60 -21.20 -9.45
C ARG A 4 12.34 -19.75 -9.79
N GLN A 5 11.59 -19.51 -10.88
CA GLN A 5 11.21 -18.16 -11.29
C GLN A 5 10.61 -17.45 -10.07
N THR A 6 11.20 -16.32 -9.72
CA THR A 6 10.67 -15.42 -8.70
C THR A 6 9.20 -15.13 -9.04
N PRO A 7 8.26 -15.32 -8.10
CA PRO A 7 6.87 -14.98 -8.35
C PRO A 7 6.75 -13.52 -8.81
N GLU A 8 5.91 -13.25 -9.80
CA GLU A 8 5.75 -11.90 -10.40
C GLU A 8 5.46 -10.82 -9.35
N TRP A 9 4.63 -11.12 -8.36
CA TRP A 9 4.31 -10.19 -7.27
C TRP A 9 5.54 -9.80 -6.44
N LEU A 10 6.49 -10.72 -6.26
CA LEU A 10 7.71 -10.48 -5.49
C LEU A 10 8.68 -9.59 -6.29
N ASP A 11 8.77 -9.81 -7.61
CA ASP A 11 9.50 -8.92 -8.51
C ASP A 11 8.90 -7.50 -8.51
N VAL A 12 7.57 -7.39 -8.58
CA VAL A 12 6.88 -6.08 -8.54
C VAL A 12 7.17 -5.34 -7.25
N LEU A 13 7.07 -5.98 -6.08
CA LEU A 13 7.41 -5.33 -4.80
C LEU A 13 8.87 -4.85 -4.79
N GLY A 14 9.81 -5.68 -5.27
CA GLY A 14 11.22 -5.29 -5.38
C GLY A 14 11.45 -4.09 -6.30
N ARG A 15 10.75 -4.04 -7.44
CA ARG A 15 10.81 -2.90 -8.37
C ARG A 15 10.16 -1.64 -7.81
N CYS A 16 9.18 -1.77 -6.92
CA CYS A 16 8.65 -0.65 -6.14
C CYS A 16 9.65 -0.17 -5.08
N GLY A 17 10.79 -0.84 -4.88
CA GLY A 17 11.78 -0.53 -3.86
C GLY A 17 11.43 -1.06 -2.47
N LEU A 18 10.53 -2.05 -2.38
CA LEU A 18 10.17 -2.72 -1.14
C LEU A 18 10.98 -4.01 -0.96
N GLU A 19 11.44 -4.24 0.26
CA GLU A 19 12.15 -5.46 0.65
C GLU A 19 11.22 -6.38 1.43
N VAL A 20 11.00 -7.61 0.96
CA VAL A 20 10.18 -8.59 1.68
C VAL A 20 11.00 -9.20 2.83
N THR A 21 10.51 -9.08 4.07
CA THR A 21 11.28 -9.46 5.28
C THR A 21 10.80 -10.74 5.97
N GLY A 22 9.78 -11.42 5.45
CA GLY A 22 9.29 -12.67 6.02
C GLY A 22 8.35 -13.46 5.11
N GLU A 23 7.82 -14.56 5.63
CA GLU A 23 6.72 -15.31 5.00
C GLU A 23 5.41 -14.49 5.01
N PRO A 24 4.40 -14.83 4.17
CA PRO A 24 3.11 -14.16 4.16
C PRO A 24 2.52 -14.06 5.57
N ALA A 25 2.14 -12.85 5.98
CA ALA A 25 1.73 -12.57 7.35
C ALA A 25 0.29 -13.06 7.59
N THR A 26 0.10 -13.88 8.62
CA THR A 26 -1.23 -14.29 9.11
C THR A 26 -1.90 -13.25 9.99
N ASP A 27 -1.14 -12.27 10.48
CA ASP A 27 -1.55 -11.37 11.56
C ASP A 27 -2.12 -10.03 11.07
N GLY A 28 -2.23 -9.84 9.74
CA GLY A 28 -2.89 -8.68 9.16
C GLY A 28 -4.42 -8.74 9.29
N PRO A 29 -5.12 -7.61 9.10
CA PRO A 29 -6.58 -7.60 9.14
C PRO A 29 -7.16 -8.51 8.05
N PRO A 30 -8.39 -9.02 8.17
CA PRO A 30 -9.00 -9.81 7.11
C PRO A 30 -8.95 -9.08 5.77
N VAL A 31 -8.37 -9.68 4.74
CA VAL A 31 -8.13 -9.03 3.43
C VAL A 31 -9.41 -8.42 2.86
N THR A 32 -10.54 -9.13 2.96
CA THR A 32 -11.85 -8.63 2.53
C THR A 32 -12.29 -7.39 3.30
N ALA A 33 -12.07 -7.36 4.62
CA ALA A 33 -12.42 -6.21 5.44
C ALA A 33 -11.56 -4.99 5.07
N ALA A 34 -10.26 -5.18 4.83
CA ALA A 34 -9.37 -4.10 4.39
C ALA A 34 -9.74 -3.53 3.02
N ILE A 35 -10.13 -4.37 2.06
CA ILE A 35 -10.63 -3.91 0.75
C ILE A 35 -11.95 -3.14 0.92
N GLN A 36 -12.87 -3.63 1.75
CA GLN A 36 -14.13 -2.94 2.01
C GLN A 36 -13.95 -1.59 2.71
N ALA A 37 -12.95 -1.48 3.59
CA ALA A 37 -12.64 -0.24 4.29
C ALA A 37 -12.12 0.88 3.36
N VAL A 38 -11.67 0.56 2.15
CA VAL A 38 -11.11 1.54 1.20
C VAL A 38 -11.94 1.73 -0.06
N SER A 39 -12.75 0.73 -0.45
CA SER A 39 -13.55 0.75 -1.69
C SER A 39 -15.06 0.78 -1.45
N GLY A 40 -15.51 0.99 -0.20
CA GLY A 40 -16.92 1.10 0.14
C GLY A 40 -17.54 2.43 -0.33
N PHE A 41 -18.84 2.42 -0.64
CA PHE A 41 -19.55 3.62 -1.11
C PHE A 41 -19.55 4.79 -0.09
N GLU A 42 -19.49 4.48 1.20
CA GLU A 42 -19.46 5.47 2.29
C GLU A 42 -18.04 5.83 2.74
N VAL A 43 -17.00 5.35 2.04
CA VAL A 43 -15.61 5.66 2.38
C VAL A 43 -15.34 7.13 2.06
N GLU A 44 -14.83 7.85 3.05
CA GLU A 44 -14.36 9.23 2.90
C GLU A 44 -12.83 9.25 3.10
N PRO A 45 -12.08 9.94 2.22
CA PRO A 45 -10.63 10.00 2.35
C PRO A 45 -10.23 10.98 3.45
N VAL A 46 -9.11 10.70 4.11
CA VAL A 46 -8.47 11.69 5.00
C VAL A 46 -7.67 12.74 4.24
N ALA A 47 -7.27 12.43 3.01
CA ALA A 47 -6.75 13.41 2.07
C ALA A 47 -7.24 13.11 0.65
N ARG A 48 -7.68 14.17 -0.05
CA ARG A 48 -8.10 14.12 -1.45
C ARG A 48 -7.20 15.05 -2.27
N VAL A 49 -6.58 14.51 -3.31
CA VAL A 49 -5.70 15.23 -4.22
C VAL A 49 -6.28 15.14 -5.63
N PRO A 50 -6.71 16.23 -6.26
CA PRO A 50 -7.19 16.19 -7.63
C PRO A 50 -6.11 15.67 -8.57
N ALA A 51 -6.39 14.64 -9.36
CA ALA A 51 -5.41 14.05 -10.28
C ALA A 51 -5.02 15.04 -11.41
N SER A 52 -5.86 16.04 -11.66
CA SER A 52 -5.59 17.14 -12.60
C SER A 52 -4.73 18.27 -12.02
N ALA A 53 -4.47 18.25 -10.71
CA ALA A 53 -3.64 19.27 -10.08
C ALA A 53 -2.19 19.19 -10.58
N PRO A 54 -1.50 20.33 -10.74
CA PRO A 54 -0.06 20.32 -10.87
C PRO A 54 0.56 19.56 -9.71
N GLN A 55 1.53 18.67 -9.99
CA GLN A 55 2.24 17.91 -8.94
C GLN A 55 1.35 16.98 -8.11
N ALA A 56 0.21 16.51 -8.65
CA ALA A 56 -0.70 15.62 -7.94
C ALA A 56 -0.02 14.35 -7.37
N ALA A 57 0.96 13.78 -8.08
CA ALA A 57 1.72 12.62 -7.60
C ALA A 57 2.57 12.95 -6.36
N GLU A 58 3.25 14.10 -6.36
CA GLU A 58 4.07 14.55 -5.23
C GLU A 58 3.18 14.85 -4.01
N ALA A 59 2.03 15.51 -4.23
CA ALA A 59 1.06 15.77 -3.18
C ALA A 59 0.45 14.47 -2.59
N LEU A 60 0.23 13.44 -3.42
CA LEU A 60 -0.21 12.12 -2.95
C LEU A 60 0.88 11.43 -2.13
N ASP A 61 2.13 11.48 -2.57
CA ASP A 61 3.27 10.92 -1.84
C ASP A 61 3.39 11.54 -0.43
N GLU A 62 3.35 12.88 -0.35
CA GLU A 62 3.41 13.61 0.91
C GLU A 62 2.22 13.28 1.83
N ALA A 63 1.01 13.29 1.29
CA ALA A 63 -0.20 13.00 2.05
C ALA A 63 -0.18 11.57 2.60
N TRP A 64 0.18 10.58 1.77
CA TRP A 64 0.22 9.20 2.20
C TRP A 64 1.26 8.99 3.32
N HIS A 65 2.48 9.51 3.16
CA HIS A 65 3.52 9.39 4.20
C HIS A 65 3.14 10.10 5.50
N HIS A 66 2.50 11.28 5.40
CA HIS A 66 2.00 12.00 6.57
C HIS A 66 0.99 11.15 7.36
N HIS A 67 0.02 10.56 6.68
CA HIS A 67 -1.03 9.77 7.33
C HIS A 67 -0.52 8.41 7.82
N ALA A 68 0.31 7.72 7.06
CA ALA A 68 0.97 6.48 7.46
C ALA A 68 1.78 6.65 8.76
N ALA A 69 2.53 7.76 8.87
CA ALA A 69 3.27 8.07 10.09
C ALA A 69 2.35 8.36 11.28
N ARG A 70 1.24 9.09 11.08
CA ARG A 70 0.30 9.44 12.16
C ARG A 70 -0.40 8.24 12.78
N VAL A 71 -0.70 7.21 11.98
CA VAL A 71 -1.33 5.96 12.46
C VAL A 71 -0.30 4.92 12.90
N SER A 72 0.99 5.28 12.95
CA SER A 72 2.08 4.35 13.28
C SER A 72 2.05 3.09 12.41
N LEU A 73 1.86 3.26 11.09
CA LEU A 73 1.73 2.16 10.13
C LEU A 73 2.96 1.25 10.16
N CYS A 74 4.15 1.85 10.17
CA CYS A 74 5.41 1.11 10.28
C CYS A 74 5.69 0.78 11.75
N GLY A 75 5.99 -0.50 12.03
CA GLY A 75 6.48 -0.93 13.33
C GLY A 75 7.89 -0.42 13.64
N GLU A 76 8.41 -0.73 14.83
CA GLU A 76 9.72 -0.23 15.32
C GLU A 76 10.90 -0.51 14.37
N ASN A 77 10.82 -1.58 13.58
CA ASN A 77 11.85 -1.98 12.61
C ASN A 77 11.64 -1.40 11.19
N GLY A 78 10.70 -0.47 11.02
CA GLY A 78 10.30 0.08 9.72
C GLY A 78 9.49 -0.88 8.85
N GLU A 79 8.92 -1.92 9.47
CA GLU A 79 8.16 -2.96 8.78
C GLU A 79 6.67 -2.64 8.75
N PHE A 80 6.00 -2.98 7.65
CA PHE A 80 4.55 -2.93 7.51
C PHE A 80 4.07 -4.06 6.60
N LEU A 81 2.77 -4.24 6.51
CA LEU A 81 2.13 -5.21 5.63
C LEU A 81 1.64 -4.52 4.36
N VAL A 82 1.79 -5.16 3.21
CA VAL A 82 1.25 -4.69 1.94
C VAL A 82 0.48 -5.81 1.25
N LEU A 83 -0.66 -5.49 0.63
CA LEU A 83 -1.23 -6.38 -0.38
C LEU A 83 -0.47 -6.13 -1.69
N PRO A 84 0.11 -7.17 -2.34
CA PRO A 84 0.83 -6.97 -3.58
C PRO A 84 -0.03 -6.20 -4.61
N PRO A 85 0.43 -5.05 -5.13
CA PRO A 85 -0.35 -4.19 -6.03
C PRO A 85 -0.34 -4.74 -7.46
N VAL A 86 -0.75 -5.98 -7.61
CA VAL A 86 -0.80 -6.73 -8.88
C VAL A 86 -2.17 -7.40 -9.03
N PRO A 87 -2.60 -7.73 -10.26
CA PRO A 87 -3.82 -8.49 -10.47
C PRO A 87 -3.86 -9.78 -9.64
N GLY A 88 -4.86 -9.89 -8.76
CA GLY A 88 -5.03 -11.03 -7.87
C GLY A 88 -4.12 -11.04 -6.64
N GLY A 89 -3.42 -9.95 -6.33
CA GLY A 89 -2.55 -9.83 -5.16
C GLY A 89 -3.26 -10.08 -3.82
N SER A 90 -4.56 -9.77 -3.73
CA SER A 90 -5.39 -10.10 -2.57
C SER A 90 -5.49 -11.60 -2.27
N ARG A 91 -5.29 -12.48 -3.25
CA ARG A 91 -5.26 -13.94 -3.06
C ARG A 91 -3.94 -14.44 -2.46
N ILE A 92 -2.88 -13.63 -2.56
CA ILE A 92 -1.59 -13.90 -1.92
C ILE A 92 -1.68 -13.58 -0.42
N GLY A 93 -2.46 -12.54 -0.09
CA GLY A 93 -2.60 -12.04 1.27
C GLY A 93 -1.53 -10.99 1.61
N TRP A 94 -1.39 -10.72 2.90
CA TRP A 94 -0.46 -9.73 3.40
C TRP A 94 0.99 -10.18 3.27
N VAL A 95 1.83 -9.31 2.72
CA VAL A 95 3.28 -9.51 2.65
C VAL A 95 3.94 -8.51 3.58
N ARG A 96 4.80 -8.99 4.48
CA ARG A 96 5.59 -8.12 5.35
C ARG A 96 6.78 -7.55 4.57
N VAL A 97 6.89 -6.23 4.57
CA VAL A 97 7.90 -5.49 3.82
C VAL A 97 8.58 -4.43 4.67
N LYS A 98 9.78 -4.02 4.23
CA LYS A 98 10.41 -2.74 4.57
C LYS A 98 10.45 -1.84 3.36
N ASP A 99 10.44 -0.54 3.61
CA ASP A 99 10.70 0.47 2.60
C ASP A 99 12.03 1.19 2.88
N PRO A 100 13.18 0.64 2.43
CA PRO A 100 14.48 1.27 2.64
C PRO A 100 14.63 2.62 1.92
N VAL A 101 13.80 2.91 0.92
CA VAL A 101 13.80 4.21 0.22
C VAL A 101 13.13 5.26 1.09
N GLY A 102 12.05 4.90 1.80
CA GLY A 102 11.39 5.74 2.81
C GLY A 102 10.66 6.98 2.28
N THR A 103 10.59 7.17 0.97
CA THR A 103 9.93 8.31 0.32
C THR A 103 9.17 7.88 -0.92
N ASN A 104 8.16 8.65 -1.31
CA ASN A 104 7.47 8.57 -2.60
C ASN A 104 6.97 7.16 -2.96
N LEU A 105 6.34 6.46 -2.00
CA LEU A 105 5.91 5.08 -2.22
C LEU A 105 4.76 4.99 -3.24
N PRO A 106 3.68 5.80 -3.15
CA PRO A 106 2.66 5.85 -4.20
C PRO A 106 3.22 6.05 -5.61
N SER A 107 4.14 7.00 -5.80
CA SER A 107 4.79 7.23 -7.10
C SER A 107 5.62 6.04 -7.58
N ARG A 108 6.36 5.38 -6.68
CA ARG A 108 7.12 4.17 -7.04
C ARG A 108 6.22 3.00 -7.42
N VAL A 109 5.10 2.81 -6.72
CA VAL A 109 4.09 1.81 -7.10
C VAL A 109 3.55 2.13 -8.48
N CYS A 110 3.13 3.37 -8.72
CA CYS A 110 2.62 3.82 -10.03
C CYS A 110 3.61 3.59 -11.18
N ALA A 111 4.91 3.87 -10.96
CA ALA A 111 5.93 3.65 -11.97
C ALA A 111 6.10 2.18 -12.39
N VAL A 112 5.70 1.22 -11.55
CA VAL A 112 5.82 -0.22 -11.81
C VAL A 112 4.52 -0.82 -12.29
N THR A 113 3.39 -0.42 -11.70
CA THR A 113 2.06 -1.05 -11.90
C THR A 113 1.16 -0.26 -12.84
N GLY A 114 1.51 1.01 -13.13
CA GLY A 114 0.68 1.95 -13.88
C GLY A 114 -0.41 2.64 -13.04
N SER A 115 -0.51 2.36 -11.74
CA SER A 115 -1.48 2.97 -10.82
C SER A 115 -0.86 3.20 -9.44
N PRO A 116 -1.11 4.33 -8.75
CA PRO A 116 -0.59 4.56 -7.40
C PRO A 116 -1.33 3.74 -6.33
N GLU A 117 -2.28 2.87 -6.71
CA GLU A 117 -3.14 2.16 -5.79
C GLU A 117 -2.44 1.02 -5.07
N PHE A 118 -2.53 1.02 -3.75
CA PHE A 118 -2.11 -0.09 -2.91
C PHE A 118 -2.70 0.04 -1.51
N LEU A 119 -2.78 -1.10 -0.82
CA LEU A 119 -3.20 -1.17 0.58
C LEU A 119 -1.98 -1.54 1.44
N ALA A 120 -1.75 -0.76 2.48
CA ALA A 120 -0.75 -1.07 3.50
C ALA A 120 -1.39 -1.08 4.89
N ALA A 121 -0.97 -2.01 5.73
CA ALA A 121 -1.45 -2.16 7.10
C ALA A 121 -0.30 -2.26 8.10
N SER A 122 -0.56 -1.90 9.35
CA SER A 122 0.40 -2.11 10.44
C SER A 122 0.63 -3.59 10.71
N VAL A 123 1.82 -3.92 11.24
CA VAL A 123 2.21 -5.31 11.52
C VAL A 123 1.31 -5.97 12.57
N ASP A 124 0.75 -5.19 13.48
CA ASP A 124 -0.23 -5.63 14.50
C ASP A 124 -1.68 -5.70 13.97
N GLY A 125 -1.88 -5.38 12.69
CA GLY A 125 -3.15 -5.47 11.99
C GLY A 125 -4.20 -4.43 12.38
N ARG A 126 -3.85 -3.44 13.23
CA ARG A 126 -4.81 -2.47 13.76
C ARG A 126 -5.07 -1.27 12.86
N HIS A 127 -4.11 -0.88 12.03
CA HIS A 127 -4.22 0.32 11.21
C HIS A 127 -4.02 0.00 9.73
N LEU A 128 -4.78 0.69 8.88
CA LEU A 128 -4.68 0.66 7.43
C LEU A 128 -4.35 2.07 6.93
N CYS A 129 -3.51 2.17 5.92
CA CYS A 129 -3.30 3.39 5.13
C CYS A 129 -3.17 2.98 3.66
N ALA A 130 -4.12 3.43 2.84
CA ALA A 130 -4.19 3.09 1.42
C ALA A 130 -4.07 4.35 0.57
N ALA A 131 -3.51 4.18 -0.62
CA ALA A 131 -3.69 5.10 -1.73
C ALA A 131 -4.71 4.47 -2.69
N SER A 132 -5.73 5.21 -3.10
CA SER A 132 -6.73 4.78 -4.10
C SER A 132 -6.93 5.83 -5.19
N VAL A 133 -7.46 5.41 -6.34
CA VAL A 133 -7.87 6.31 -7.43
C VAL A 133 -9.40 6.29 -7.51
N GLU A 134 -10.04 7.39 -7.17
CA GLU A 134 -11.49 7.52 -7.19
C GLU A 134 -11.91 8.59 -8.19
N GLU A 135 -12.56 8.16 -9.27
CA GLU A 135 -12.97 8.99 -10.40
C GLU A 135 -11.81 9.83 -11.00
N SER A 136 -11.63 11.05 -10.50
CA SER A 136 -10.63 12.03 -10.97
C SER A 136 -9.69 12.49 -9.86
N ASP A 137 -9.71 11.83 -8.71
CA ASP A 137 -8.94 12.20 -7.52
C ASP A 137 -8.09 11.02 -7.04
N TYR A 138 -6.92 11.33 -6.50
CA TYR A 138 -6.17 10.42 -5.65
C TYR A 138 -6.61 10.60 -4.20
N TRP A 139 -6.86 9.48 -3.54
CA TRP A 139 -7.34 9.44 -2.17
C TRP A 139 -6.31 8.77 -1.28
N VAL A 140 -6.15 9.31 -0.07
CA VAL A 140 -5.54 8.60 1.05
C VAL A 140 -6.64 8.22 2.01
N VAL A 141 -6.78 6.93 2.26
CA VAL A 141 -7.78 6.38 3.19
C VAL A 141 -7.05 5.75 4.37
N VAL A 142 -7.49 6.05 5.59
CA VAL A 142 -7.02 5.37 6.80
C VAL A 142 -8.17 4.70 7.51
N HIS A 143 -7.89 3.57 8.15
CA HIS A 143 -8.88 2.81 8.91
C HIS A 143 -8.23 2.18 10.15
N GLU A 144 -9.02 2.04 11.21
CA GLU A 144 -8.64 1.34 12.45
C GLU A 144 -9.60 0.15 12.65
N PHE A 145 -9.07 -1.04 12.95
CA PHE A 145 -9.80 -2.31 13.10
C PHE A 145 -10.07 -2.69 14.56
#